data_AF-A0A127JUA0-F1
#
_entry.id   AF-A0A127JUA0-F1
#
_cell.length_a   1.000
_cell.length_b   1.000
_cell.length_c   1.000
_cell.angle_alpha   90.00
_cell.angle_beta   90.00
_cell.angle_gamma   90.00
#
_symmetry.space_group_name_H-M   'P 1'
#
loop_
_entity.id
_entity.type
_entity.pdbx_description
1 polymer ?
#
loop_
_entity_poly.entity_id
_entity_poly.type
_entity_poly.pdbx_seq_one_letter_code
_entity_poly.pdbx_strand_id
1 'polypeptide(L)'
;MGPRLTAADVCAVTGYSRDELQALLRVMSPYAVDRPAPRVAREFTPRDLIVLGVTQLLEQRYGLRRTAVAEMGPLLHEVLAGPRLLNRQARLAVTAHPARIEYLEDGAPVAEGLVIALGPLFDKVDTYLNFGQSQLALQFGPTVVGRKYG
;
A
#
# COMPACT_ATOMS: atom_id res chain seq x y z
N MET A 1 -7.78 16.37 -7.97
CA MET A 1 -8.32 15.04 -7.64
C MET A 1 -7.46 14.03 -8.39
N GLY A 2 -6.61 13.27 -7.68
CA GLY A 2 -5.70 12.31 -8.33
C GLY A 2 -6.45 11.12 -8.92
N PRO A 3 -5.82 10.33 -9.81
CA PRO A 3 -6.43 9.13 -10.37
C PRO A 3 -6.81 8.13 -9.25
N ARG A 4 -7.93 7.43 -9.43
CA ARG A 4 -8.43 6.41 -8.49
C ARG A 4 -7.54 5.19 -8.56
N LEU A 5 -6.98 4.75 -7.43
CA LEU A 5 -6.13 3.56 -7.37
C LEU A 5 -7.00 2.30 -7.31
N THR A 6 -6.57 1.27 -8.02
CA THR A 6 -7.25 -0.01 -8.20
C THR A 6 -6.46 -1.15 -7.56
N ALA A 7 -7.05 -2.35 -7.54
CA ALA A 7 -6.35 -3.55 -7.09
C ALA A 7 -5.09 -3.85 -7.93
N ALA A 8 -5.06 -3.47 -9.21
CA ALA A 8 -3.87 -3.65 -10.05
C ALA A 8 -2.72 -2.75 -9.58
N ASP A 9 -3.02 -1.51 -9.20
CA ASP A 9 -2.03 -0.58 -8.64
C ASP A 9 -1.46 -1.11 -7.32
N VAL A 10 -2.33 -1.65 -6.46
CA VAL A 10 -1.90 -2.31 -5.22
C VAL A 10 -0.96 -3.48 -5.52
N CYS A 11 -1.31 -4.36 -6.46
CA CYS A 11 -0.46 -5.51 -6.81
C CYS A 11 0.90 -5.04 -7.34
N ALA A 12 0.92 -4.03 -8.21
CA ALA A 12 2.15 -3.48 -8.78
C ALA A 12 3.07 -2.87 -7.70
N VAL A 13 2.50 -2.16 -6.73
CA VAL A 13 3.27 -1.49 -5.66
C VAL A 13 3.67 -2.44 -4.56
N THR A 14 2.80 -3.36 -4.14
CA THR A 14 3.05 -4.22 -2.96
C THR A 14 3.75 -5.52 -3.33
N GLY A 15 3.59 -6.01 -4.56
CA GLY A 15 4.08 -7.31 -5.00
C GLY A 15 3.14 -8.47 -4.66
N TYR A 16 1.97 -8.22 -4.08
CA TYR A 16 0.93 -9.25 -3.99
C TYR A 16 0.47 -9.68 -5.38
N SER A 17 0.21 -10.98 -5.53
CA SER A 17 -0.66 -11.46 -6.59
C SER A 17 -2.12 -11.06 -6.33
N ARG A 18 -2.94 -11.12 -7.38
CA ARG A 18 -4.36 -10.74 -7.30
C ARG A 18 -5.14 -11.59 -6.30
N ASP A 19 -4.83 -12.89 -6.24
CA ASP A 19 -5.49 -13.84 -5.35
C ASP A 19 -5.05 -13.65 -3.90
N GLU A 20 -3.77 -13.40 -3.66
CA GLU A 20 -3.26 -13.08 -2.31
C GLU A 20 -3.89 -11.80 -1.77
N LEU A 21 -3.93 -10.75 -2.60
CA LEU A 21 -4.59 -9.50 -2.23
C LEU A 21 -6.07 -9.74 -1.92
N GLN A 22 -6.79 -10.47 -2.77
CA GLN A 22 -8.20 -10.73 -2.52
C GLN A 22 -8.42 -11.53 -1.22
N ALA A 23 -7.58 -12.53 -0.95
CA ALA A 23 -7.66 -13.32 0.27
C ALA A 23 -7.36 -12.47 1.52
N LEU A 24 -6.38 -11.57 1.47
CA LEU A 24 -6.07 -10.63 2.54
C LEU A 24 -7.24 -9.66 2.81
N LEU A 25 -7.79 -9.05 1.77
CA LEU A 25 -8.89 -8.07 1.91
C LEU A 25 -10.18 -8.67 2.50
N ARG A 26 -10.33 -10.00 2.48
CA ARG A 26 -11.48 -10.70 3.09
C ARG A 26 -11.37 -10.80 4.61
N VAL A 27 -10.16 -10.72 5.16
CA VAL A 27 -9.89 -10.95 6.59
C VAL A 27 -9.39 -9.71 7.32
N MET A 28 -8.79 -8.76 6.60
CA MET A 28 -8.19 -7.58 7.22
C MET A 28 -9.16 -6.40 7.26
N SER A 29 -9.41 -5.87 8.46
CA SER A 29 -10.18 -4.63 8.65
C SER A 29 -9.33 -3.40 8.29
N PRO A 30 -9.92 -2.33 7.71
CA PRO A 30 -11.34 -2.13 7.41
C PRO A 30 -11.81 -2.77 6.11
N TYR A 31 -10.92 -3.32 5.27
CA TYR A 31 -11.27 -3.85 3.95
C TYR A 31 -12.29 -5.00 3.98
N ALA A 32 -12.25 -5.84 5.01
CA ALA A 32 -13.20 -6.93 5.18
C ALA A 32 -14.63 -6.44 5.48
N VAL A 33 -14.73 -5.26 6.13
CA VAL A 33 -15.96 -4.62 6.59
C VAL A 33 -16.54 -3.73 5.48
N ASP A 34 -15.73 -2.82 4.94
CA ASP A 34 -16.16 -1.80 3.98
C ASP A 34 -16.17 -2.35 2.56
N ARG A 35 -17.02 -3.35 2.29
CA ARG A 35 -17.11 -3.98 0.97
C ARG A 35 -17.75 -3.03 -0.04
N PRO A 36 -17.18 -2.89 -1.25
CA PRO A 36 -17.81 -2.08 -2.29
C PRO A 36 -19.16 -2.67 -2.69
N ALA A 37 -20.04 -1.81 -3.18
CA ALA A 37 -21.34 -2.22 -3.69
C ALA A 37 -21.18 -3.25 -4.83
N PRO A 38 -22.19 -4.12 -5.06
CA PRO A 38 -22.14 -5.08 -6.15
C PRO A 38 -21.79 -4.40 -7.48
N ARG A 39 -20.83 -4.98 -8.22
CA ARG A 39 -20.32 -4.49 -9.52
C ARG A 39 -19.53 -3.18 -9.47
N VAL A 40 -19.20 -2.67 -8.28
CA VAL A 40 -18.29 -1.54 -8.10
C VAL A 40 -16.92 -2.07 -7.67
N ALA A 41 -15.87 -1.63 -8.36
CA ALA A 41 -14.50 -1.96 -7.96
C ALA A 41 -14.13 -1.20 -6.69
N ARG A 42 -13.39 -1.83 -5.77
CA ARG A 42 -12.80 -1.15 -4.61
C ARG A 42 -11.79 -0.12 -5.12
N GLU A 43 -11.91 1.10 -4.61
CA GLU A 43 -10.91 2.15 -4.78
C GLU A 43 -9.97 2.15 -3.57
N PHE A 44 -8.71 2.46 -3.83
CA PHE A 44 -7.65 2.53 -2.84
C PHE A 44 -7.08 3.96 -2.77
N THR A 45 -6.47 4.24 -1.64
CA THR A 45 -5.77 5.50 -1.34
C THR A 45 -4.26 5.25 -1.29
N PRO A 46 -3.41 6.29 -1.42
CA PRO A 46 -1.97 6.17 -1.17
C PRO A 46 -1.64 5.54 0.20
N ARG A 47 -2.44 5.84 1.22
CA ARG A 47 -2.33 5.19 2.55
C ARG A 47 -2.54 3.69 2.46
N ASP A 48 -3.52 3.23 1.68
CA ASP A 48 -3.75 1.80 1.49
C ASP A 48 -2.56 1.10 0.85
N LEU A 49 -1.84 1.77 -0.07
CA LEU A 49 -0.60 1.22 -0.64
C LEU A 49 0.48 1.02 0.42
N ILE A 50 0.61 1.96 1.36
CA ILE A 50 1.57 1.85 2.48
C ILE A 50 1.14 0.74 3.43
N VAL A 51 -0.11 0.73 3.87
CA VAL A 51 -0.64 -0.29 4.80
C VAL A 51 -0.47 -1.68 4.20
N LEU A 52 -0.95 -1.90 2.98
CA LEU A 52 -0.86 -3.19 2.30
C LEU A 52 0.60 -3.57 1.98
N GLY A 53 1.48 -2.59 1.74
CA GLY A 53 2.91 -2.79 1.59
C GLY A 53 3.59 -3.26 2.89
N VAL A 54 3.25 -2.66 4.03
CA VAL A 54 3.73 -3.12 5.35
C VAL A 54 3.20 -4.52 5.65
N THR A 55 1.91 -4.76 5.42
CA THR A 55 1.30 -6.09 5.56
C THR A 55 2.03 -7.13 4.71
N GLN A 56 2.35 -6.80 3.45
CA GLN A 56 3.11 -7.70 2.57
C GLN A 56 4.49 -8.03 3.12
N LEU A 57 5.22 -7.03 3.62
CA LEU A 57 6.53 -7.26 4.24
C LEU A 57 6.41 -8.19 5.45
N LEU A 58 5.42 -7.95 6.31
CA LEU A 58 5.18 -8.78 7.48
C LEU A 58 4.88 -10.24 7.10
N GLU A 59 3.99 -10.47 6.13
CA GLU A 59 3.66 -11.83 5.68
C GLU A 59 4.84 -12.51 4.98
N GLN A 60 5.42 -11.87 3.97
CA GLN A 60 6.30 -12.52 3.00
C GLN A 60 7.77 -12.50 3.41
N ARG A 61 8.23 -11.43 4.06
CA ARG A 61 9.63 -11.28 4.46
C ARG A 61 9.89 -11.77 5.88
N TYR A 62 8.94 -11.55 6.78
CA TYR A 62 9.09 -11.88 8.20
C TYR A 62 8.26 -13.09 8.64
N GLY A 63 7.46 -13.66 7.73
CA GLY A 63 6.76 -14.93 7.97
C GLY A 63 5.59 -14.82 8.95
N LEU A 64 5.05 -13.63 9.19
CA LEU A 64 3.88 -13.48 10.04
C LEU A 64 2.68 -14.17 9.39
N ARG A 65 1.93 -14.92 10.18
CA ARG A 65 0.72 -15.58 9.71
C ARG A 65 -0.34 -14.54 9.37
N ARG A 66 -1.10 -14.78 8.30
CA ARG A 66 -2.19 -13.92 7.83
C ARG A 66 -3.18 -13.52 8.92
N THR A 67 -3.52 -14.43 9.83
CA THR A 67 -4.42 -14.14 10.95
C THR A 67 -3.84 -13.09 11.90
N ALA A 68 -2.55 -13.18 12.23
CA ALA A 68 -1.88 -12.20 13.08
C ALA A 68 -1.78 -10.83 12.39
N VAL A 69 -1.47 -10.81 11.09
CA VAL A 69 -1.42 -9.54 10.34
C VAL A 69 -2.82 -8.94 10.16
N ALA A 70 -3.86 -9.75 9.99
CA ALA A 70 -5.24 -9.29 9.92
C ALA A 70 -5.69 -8.62 11.23
N GLU A 71 -5.29 -9.15 12.38
CA GLU A 71 -5.52 -8.54 13.70
C GLU A 71 -4.78 -7.20 13.87
N MET A 72 -3.61 -7.06 13.25
CA MET A 72 -2.86 -5.79 13.24
C MET A 72 -3.44 -4.75 12.26
N GLY A 73 -4.34 -5.14 11.34
CA GLY A 73 -4.90 -4.28 10.30
C GLY A 73 -5.45 -2.93 10.82
N PRO A 74 -6.37 -2.91 11.79
CA PRO A 74 -6.87 -1.67 12.39
C PRO A 74 -5.76 -0.79 12.97
N LEU A 75 -4.81 -1.39 13.68
CA LEU A 75 -3.69 -0.66 14.30
C LEU A 75 -2.78 -0.03 13.24
N LEU A 76 -2.48 -0.77 12.16
CA LEU A 76 -1.73 -0.25 11.02
C LEU A 76 -2.44 0.94 10.37
N HIS A 77 -3.76 0.83 10.17
CA HIS A 77 -4.56 1.90 9.60
C HIS A 77 -4.58 3.15 10.47
N GLU A 78 -4.70 2.98 11.79
CA GLU A 78 -4.71 4.09 12.76
C GLU A 78 -3.35 4.77 12.83
N VAL A 79 -2.28 4.00 13.01
CA VAL A 79 -0.92 4.52 13.18
C VAL A 79 -0.42 5.23 11.92
N LEU A 80 -0.75 4.67 10.76
CA LEU A 80 -0.43 5.24 9.44
C LEU A 80 -1.50 6.23 8.95
N ALA A 81 -2.53 6.54 9.76
CA ALA A 81 -3.44 7.64 9.49
C ALA A 81 -2.87 8.98 9.99
N GLY A 82 -3.28 10.05 9.31
CA GLY A 82 -3.04 11.44 9.72
C GLY A 82 -2.13 12.22 8.76
N PRO A 83 -2.24 13.55 8.75
CA PRO A 83 -1.33 14.42 8.01
C PRO A 83 0.02 14.45 8.74
N ARG A 84 0.95 13.59 8.33
CA ARG A 84 2.32 13.61 8.83
C ARG A 84 3.24 14.20 7.76
N LEU A 85 4.19 15.02 8.17
CA LEU A 85 5.30 15.39 7.29
C LEU A 85 6.02 14.10 6.91
N LEU A 86 6.24 13.89 5.62
CA LEU A 86 6.89 12.69 5.11
C LEU A 86 8.29 12.58 5.71
N ASN A 87 8.47 11.65 6.65
CA ASN A 87 9.75 11.37 7.28
C ASN A 87 10.29 10.03 6.72
N ARG A 88 11.27 10.09 5.83
CA ARG A 88 11.89 8.87 5.25
C ARG A 88 12.68 8.04 6.26
N GLN A 89 13.02 8.60 7.42
CA GLN A 89 13.66 7.90 8.51
C GLN A 89 12.65 7.28 9.49
N ALA A 90 11.34 7.45 9.22
CA ALA A 90 10.30 6.86 10.03
C ALA A 90 10.43 5.33 10.08
N ARG A 91 10.16 4.82 11.28
CA ARG A 91 10.18 3.39 11.56
C ARG A 91 8.84 2.98 12.14
N LEU A 92 8.47 1.74 11.89
CA LEU A 92 7.31 1.10 12.50
C LEU A 92 7.82 0.01 13.45
N ALA A 93 7.50 0.12 14.73
CA ALA A 93 7.67 -0.99 15.66
C ALA A 93 6.39 -1.84 15.67
N VAL A 94 6.58 -3.15 15.57
CA VAL A 94 5.54 -4.16 15.51
C VAL A 94 5.79 -5.17 16.62
N THR A 95 4.92 -5.19 17.62
CA THR A 95 4.93 -6.18 18.71
C THR A 95 3.76 -7.13 18.51
N ALA A 96 4.01 -8.44 18.60
CA ALA A 96 2.99 -9.45 18.31
C ALA A 96 2.12 -9.79 19.53
N HIS A 97 2.64 -9.67 20.75
CA HIS A 97 1.91 -10.04 21.95
C HIS A 97 2.21 -9.12 23.16
N PRO A 98 1.24 -8.30 23.60
CA PRO A 98 0.00 -7.96 22.89
C PRO A 98 0.29 -7.29 21.55
N ALA A 99 -0.63 -7.43 20.57
CA ALA A 99 -0.49 -6.79 19.27
C ALA A 99 -0.41 -5.26 19.45
N ARG A 100 0.71 -4.66 19.07
CA ARG A 100 0.94 -3.22 19.12
C ARG A 100 1.70 -2.77 17.89
N ILE A 101 1.32 -1.61 17.37
CA ILE A 101 1.97 -0.93 16.26
C ILE A 101 2.30 0.48 16.74
N GLU A 102 3.55 0.88 16.59
CA GLU A 102 4.01 2.20 17.02
C GLU A 102 4.79 2.87 15.89
N TYR A 103 4.41 4.11 15.56
CA TYR A 103 5.16 4.94 14.64
C TYR A 103 6.28 5.64 15.40
N LEU A 104 7.52 5.41 14.99
CA LEU A 104 8.69 5.95 15.64
C LEU A 104 9.27 7.07 14.77
N GLU A 105 9.18 8.27 15.32
CA GLU A 105 10.03 9.39 14.92
C GLU A 105 11.38 9.20 15.64
N ASP A 106 12.47 9.54 14.95
CA ASP A 106 13.83 9.07 15.20
C ASP A 106 14.25 8.93 16.70
N GLY A 107 14.96 7.85 17.04
CA GLY A 107 15.59 7.67 18.35
C GLY A 107 14.72 7.09 19.49
N ALA A 108 13.45 6.77 19.24
CA ALA A 108 12.60 6.15 20.26
C ALA A 108 13.04 4.70 20.60
N PRO A 109 13.19 4.35 21.90
CA PRO A 109 13.55 3.00 22.31
C PRO A 109 12.39 2.02 22.07
N VAL A 110 12.71 0.83 21.57
CA VAL A 110 11.75 -0.27 21.38
C VAL A 110 12.09 -1.37 22.38
N ALA A 111 11.13 -1.73 23.23
CA ALA A 111 11.35 -2.74 24.26
C ALA A 111 11.45 -4.16 23.66
N GLU A 112 10.51 -4.51 22.78
CA GLU A 112 10.43 -5.82 22.12
C GLU A 112 9.59 -5.72 20.84
N GLY A 113 10.06 -6.35 19.76
CA GLY A 113 9.31 -6.44 18.52
C GLY A 113 10.18 -6.35 17.27
N LEU A 114 9.52 -6.26 16.13
CA LEU A 114 10.12 -6.05 14.83
C LEU A 114 10.10 -4.55 14.48
N VAL A 115 11.24 -4.01 14.08
CA VAL A 115 11.33 -2.63 13.59
C VAL A 115 11.50 -2.62 12.08
N ILE A 116 10.60 -1.92 11.38
CA ILE A 116 10.57 -1.82 9.92
C ILE A 116 10.83 -0.37 9.51
N ALA A 117 11.81 -0.15 8.63
CA ALA A 117 12.01 1.16 8.01
C ALA A 117 10.90 1.44 6.99
N LEU A 118 10.23 2.58 7.11
CA LEU A 118 9.15 2.98 6.19
C LEU A 118 9.65 3.72 4.95
N GLY A 119 10.85 4.33 5.01
CA GLY A 119 11.45 5.07 3.89
C GLY A 119 11.39 4.34 2.54
N PRO A 120 11.86 3.08 2.43
CA PRO A 120 11.80 2.34 1.16
C PRO A 120 10.38 2.11 0.64
N LEU A 121 9.39 1.96 1.53
CA LEU A 121 7.98 1.84 1.13
C LEU A 121 7.43 3.18 0.64
N PHE A 122 7.75 4.27 1.34
CA PHE A 122 7.38 5.61 0.91
C PHE A 122 7.95 5.93 -0.46
N ASP A 123 9.25 5.67 -0.67
CA ASP A 123 9.89 5.90 -1.96
C ASP A 123 9.25 5.06 -3.07
N LYS A 124 8.88 3.81 -2.80
CA LYS A 124 8.18 2.94 -3.76
C LYS A 124 6.80 3.48 -4.13
N VAL A 125 6.02 3.92 -3.14
CA VAL A 125 4.69 4.52 -3.34
C VAL A 125 4.79 5.85 -4.09
N ASP A 126 5.68 6.75 -3.65
CA ASP A 126 5.89 8.05 -4.28
C ASP A 126 6.32 7.88 -5.74
N THR A 127 7.27 6.97 -5.99
CA THR A 127 7.74 6.65 -7.34
C THR A 127 6.56 6.21 -8.22
N TYR A 128 5.75 5.27 -7.74
CA TYR A 128 4.57 4.79 -8.49
C TYR A 128 3.56 5.91 -8.78
N LEU A 129 3.24 6.73 -7.78
CA LEU A 129 2.25 7.81 -7.93
C LEU A 129 2.75 8.92 -8.87
N ASN A 130 4.04 9.21 -8.87
CA ASN A 130 4.67 10.17 -9.78
C ASN A 130 4.72 9.65 -11.23
N PHE A 131 4.98 8.35 -11.42
CA PHE A 131 4.90 7.72 -12.74
C PHE A 131 3.46 7.62 -13.27
N GLY A 132 2.48 7.33 -12.40
CA GLY A 132 1.06 7.24 -12.76
C GLY A 132 0.47 8.54 -13.30
N GLN A 133 0.98 9.71 -12.87
CA GLN A 133 0.60 11.00 -13.45
C GLN A 133 1.19 11.24 -14.85
N SER A 134 2.29 10.58 -15.19
CA SER A 134 3.02 10.79 -16.45
C SER A 134 2.62 9.80 -17.55
N GLN A 135 2.08 8.63 -17.20
CA GLN A 135 1.76 7.55 -18.16
C GLN A 135 0.34 7.59 -18.75
N LEU A 136 -0.60 8.36 -18.20
CA LEU A 136 -1.92 8.56 -18.81
C LEU A 136 -1.90 9.52 -20.01
N ALA A 137 -0.75 10.14 -20.31
CA ALA A 137 -0.55 11.08 -21.41
C ALA A 137 0.13 10.47 -22.66
N LEU A 138 0.08 9.16 -22.83
CA LEU A 138 0.53 8.52 -24.07
C LEU A 138 -0.66 7.91 -24.81
N GLN A 139 -1.37 8.76 -25.56
CA GLN A 139 -2.23 8.32 -26.65
C GLN A 139 -1.34 7.71 -27.75
N PHE A 140 -1.15 6.40 -27.72
CA PHE A 140 -0.68 5.68 -28.91
C PHE A 140 -1.88 5.35 -29.80
N GLY A 141 -2.36 6.36 -30.52
CA GLY A 141 -3.17 6.16 -31.73
C GLY A 141 -2.24 6.24 -32.95
N PRO A 142 -2.44 5.43 -34.00
CA PRO A 142 -1.61 5.51 -35.19
C PRO A 142 -1.74 6.91 -35.82
N THR A 143 -0.67 7.69 -35.78
CA THR A 143 -0.57 8.90 -36.59
C THR A 143 -0.57 8.44 -38.05
N VAL A 144 -1.68 8.67 -38.74
CA VAL A 144 -1.76 8.48 -40.19
C VAL A 144 -0.71 9.40 -40.81
N VAL A 145 0.42 8.82 -41.22
CA VAL A 145 1.44 9.53 -42.00
C VAL A 145 0.85 9.75 -43.39
N GLY A 146 0.53 11.00 -43.70
CA GLY A 146 -0.01 11.39 -45.00
C GLY A 146 0.93 11.01 -46.13
N ARG A 147 0.46 10.18 -47.06
CA ARG A 147 1.07 10.04 -48.38
C ARG A 147 0.55 11.19 -49.26
N LYS A 148 1.37 12.23 -49.43
CA LYS A 148 1.32 13.07 -50.63
C LYS A 148 2.05 12.33 -51.75
N TYR A 149 1.34 11.85 -52.75
CA TYR A 149 1.84 11.69 -54.13
C TYR A 149 0.64 11.52 -55.08
N GLY A 150 0.61 12.34 -56.14
CA GLY A 150 -0.27 12.19 -57.30
C GLY A 150 -1.31 13.29 -57.43
#